data_AF-A0A6B3FNX0-F1
#
_entry.id   AF-A0A6B3FNX0-F1
#
_cell.length_a   1.000
_cell.length_b   1.000
_cell.length_c   1.000
_cell.angle_alpha   90.00
_cell.angle_beta   90.00
_cell.angle_gamma   90.00
#
_symmetry.space_group_name_H-M   'P 1'
#
loop_
_entity.id
_entity.type
_entity.pdbx_description
1 polymer ?
#
loop_
_entity_poly.entity_id
_entity_poly.type
_entity_poly.pdbx_seq_one_letter_code
_entity_poly.pdbx_strand_id
1 'polypeptide(L)'
;AFQLADDVLDIASDSHESGKTPGTDLREGIPTLPVLRLRAQAAADGKPDDLELVELLDGDLSSDDALAEVLRRLRAHPALEQARQDTVRYAQEARATLAPLPEGYAKAALEELCDAVVHRAG
;
A
#
# COMPACT_ATOMS: atom_id res chain seq x y z
N ALA A 1 -5.23 7.41 -5.71
CA ALA A 1 -4.07 6.62 -6.17
C ALA A 1 -2.78 7.02 -5.44
N PHE A 2 -2.34 8.28 -5.44
CA PHE A 2 -1.05 8.67 -4.83
C PHE A 2 -0.86 8.23 -3.37
N GLN A 3 -1.81 8.53 -2.46
CA GLN A 3 -1.72 8.11 -1.06
C GLN A 3 -1.64 6.57 -0.93
N LEU A 4 -2.39 5.83 -1.75
CA LEU A 4 -2.33 4.37 -1.73
C LEU A 4 -0.96 3.83 -2.17
N ALA A 5 -0.29 4.52 -3.12
CA ALA A 5 1.08 4.20 -3.49
C ALA A 5 2.06 4.47 -2.34
N ASP A 6 1.87 5.56 -1.57
CA ASP A 6 2.65 5.85 -0.37
C ASP A 6 2.46 4.78 0.72
N ASP A 7 1.22 4.40 1.01
CA ASP A 7 0.89 3.33 1.97
C ASP A 7 1.54 1.99 1.57
N VAL A 8 1.50 1.65 0.28
CA VAL A 8 2.16 0.46 -0.27
C VAL A 8 3.67 0.54 -0.08
N LEU A 9 4.27 1.69 -0.39
CA LEU A 9 5.72 1.90 -0.26
C LEU A 9 6.19 1.85 1.19
N ASP A 10 5.42 2.37 2.14
CA ASP A 10 5.77 2.32 3.57
C ASP A 10 5.95 0.87 4.03
N ILE A 11 5.17 -0.06 3.50
CA ILE A 11 5.29 -1.49 3.82
C ILE A 11 6.32 -2.19 2.92
N ALA A 12 6.33 -1.90 1.63
CA ALA A 12 7.12 -2.62 0.63
C ALA A 12 8.61 -2.26 0.62
N SER A 13 8.97 -1.04 0.98
CA SER A 13 10.35 -0.54 0.84
C SER A 13 11.30 -1.19 1.84
N ASP A 14 12.51 -1.52 1.39
CA ASP A 14 13.59 -1.86 2.32
C ASP A 14 14.20 -0.58 2.90
N SER A 15 14.56 -0.63 4.18
CA SER A 15 15.08 0.52 4.95
C SER A 15 16.32 1.18 4.33
N HIS A 16 16.99 0.48 3.42
CA HIS A 16 18.19 0.96 2.74
C HIS A 16 17.94 1.86 1.51
N GLU A 17 16.75 1.83 0.87
CA GLU A 17 16.53 2.51 -0.42
C GLU A 17 15.84 3.88 -0.30
N SER A 18 15.02 4.09 0.73
CA SER A 18 14.15 5.28 0.85
C SER A 18 14.72 6.40 1.73
N GLY A 19 15.72 6.10 2.57
CA GLY A 19 16.18 7.02 3.63
C GLY A 19 15.15 7.29 4.73
N LYS A 20 13.95 6.69 4.63
CA LYS A 20 12.89 6.66 5.63
C LYS A 20 12.80 5.26 6.25
N THR A 21 12.43 5.19 7.52
CA THR A 21 12.12 3.93 8.20
C THR A 21 10.80 3.37 7.67
N PRO A 22 10.79 2.16 7.05
CA PRO A 22 9.56 1.52 6.61
C PRO A 22 8.65 1.18 7.80
N GLY A 23 7.34 1.11 7.56
CA GLY A 23 6.35 0.76 8.58
C GLY A 23 6.08 1.86 9.60
N THR A 24 6.29 3.12 9.25
CA THR A 24 5.99 4.24 10.16
C THR A 24 4.50 4.28 10.48
N ASP A 25 3.66 4.07 9.47
CA ASP A 25 2.20 4.06 9.64
C ASP A 25 1.75 2.92 10.55
N LEU A 26 2.42 1.75 10.46
CA LEU A 26 2.15 0.61 11.34
C LEU A 26 2.49 0.94 12.80
N ARG A 27 3.63 1.58 13.04
CA ARG A 27 4.05 2.00 14.38
C ARG A 27 3.11 3.05 14.99
N GLU A 28 2.52 3.91 14.15
CA GLU A 28 1.53 4.90 14.56
C GLU A 28 0.11 4.33 14.69
N GLY A 29 -0.10 3.05 14.35
CA GLY A 29 -1.41 2.39 14.39
C GLY A 29 -2.38 2.88 13.31
N ILE A 30 -1.86 3.43 12.20
CA ILE A 30 -2.67 3.94 11.10
C ILE A 30 -3.14 2.77 10.23
N PRO A 31 -4.45 2.57 10.05
CA PRO A 31 -4.98 1.45 9.28
C PRO A 31 -4.94 1.73 7.76
N THR A 32 -3.76 1.61 7.16
CA THR A 32 -3.55 1.80 5.72
C THR A 32 -4.17 0.67 4.88
N LEU A 33 -4.28 0.87 3.56
CA LEU A 33 -5.00 -0.07 2.68
C LEU A 33 -4.50 -1.53 2.75
N PRO A 34 -3.19 -1.84 2.77
CA PRO A 34 -2.71 -3.22 2.92
C PRO A 34 -3.19 -3.89 4.22
N VAL A 35 -3.25 -3.14 5.33
CA VAL A 35 -3.77 -3.62 6.62
C VAL A 35 -5.28 -3.87 6.54
N LEU A 36 -6.03 -2.97 5.91
CA LEU A 36 -7.48 -3.14 5.73
C LEU A 36 -7.81 -4.35 4.86
N ARG A 37 -7.02 -4.60 3.79
CA ARG A 37 -7.15 -5.77 2.93
C ARG A 37 -6.88 -7.08 3.70
N LEU A 38 -5.82 -7.11 4.50
CA LEU A 38 -5.55 -8.25 5.39
C LEU A 38 -6.72 -8.51 6.33
N ARG A 39 -7.22 -7.49 7.04
CA ARG A 39 -8.35 -7.66 7.98
C ARG A 39 -9.61 -8.16 7.30
N ALA A 40 -9.91 -7.65 6.11
CA ALA A 40 -11.06 -8.11 5.33
C ALA A 40 -10.92 -9.60 4.96
N GLN A 41 -9.72 -10.04 4.54
CA GLN A 41 -9.45 -11.43 4.22
C GLN A 41 -9.50 -12.34 5.47
N ALA A 42 -8.90 -11.91 6.58
CA ALA A 42 -8.94 -12.63 7.84
C ALA A 42 -10.38 -12.85 8.33
N ALA A 43 -11.23 -11.82 8.22
CA ALA A 43 -12.64 -11.89 8.59
C ALA A 43 -13.47 -12.80 7.65
N ALA A 44 -13.13 -12.84 6.36
CA ALA A 44 -13.84 -13.66 5.38
C ALA A 44 -13.44 -15.14 5.41
N ASP A 45 -12.13 -15.41 5.46
CA ASP A 45 -11.58 -16.75 5.31
C ASP A 45 -11.25 -17.43 6.65
N GLY A 46 -11.03 -16.66 7.71
CA GLY A 46 -10.69 -17.18 9.04
C GLY A 46 -9.37 -17.95 9.11
N LYS A 47 -8.42 -17.69 8.20
CA LYS A 47 -7.12 -18.38 8.19
C LYS A 47 -6.34 -18.06 9.47
N PRO A 48 -5.82 -19.07 10.20
CA PRO A 48 -5.08 -18.85 11.44
C PRO A 48 -3.92 -17.86 11.28
N ASP A 49 -3.14 -17.98 10.21
CA ASP A 49 -2.00 -17.10 9.94
C ASP A 49 -2.41 -15.63 9.69
N ASP A 50 -3.57 -15.41 9.08
CA ASP A 50 -4.10 -14.06 8.83
C ASP A 50 -4.61 -13.45 10.13
N LEU A 51 -5.30 -14.25 10.96
CA LEU A 51 -5.80 -13.83 12.28
C LEU A 51 -4.65 -13.49 13.23
N GLU A 52 -3.62 -14.33 13.29
CA GLU A 52 -2.42 -14.08 14.10
C GLU A 52 -1.68 -12.82 13.63
N LEU A 53 -1.58 -12.58 12.31
CA LEU A 53 -0.97 -11.35 11.81
C LEU A 53 -1.79 -10.11 12.18
N VAL A 54 -3.12 -10.21 12.18
CA VAL A 54 -3.99 -9.14 12.67
C VAL A 54 -3.77 -8.89 14.17
N GLU A 55 -3.63 -9.93 14.98
CA GLU A 55 -3.31 -9.80 16.41
C GLU A 55 -1.95 -9.12 16.65
N LEU A 56 -0.93 -9.47 15.86
CA LEU A 56 0.37 -8.79 15.92
C LEU A 56 0.27 -7.30 15.55
N LEU A 57 -0.54 -6.97 14.54
CA LEU A 57 -0.80 -5.58 14.13
C LEU A 57 -1.55 -4.77 15.19
N ASP A 58 -2.41 -5.42 15.96
CA ASP A 58 -3.15 -4.82 17.09
C ASP A 58 -2.31 -4.74 18.38
N GLY A 59 -1.11 -5.35 18.38
CA GLY A 59 -0.16 -5.36 19.49
C GLY A 59 0.76 -4.14 19.54
N ASP A 60 1.77 -4.21 20.42
CA ASP A 60 2.78 -3.16 20.56
C ASP A 60 3.89 -3.30 19.49
N LEU A 61 3.93 -2.34 18.56
CA LEU A 61 4.92 -2.24 17.49
C LEU A 61 6.02 -1.20 17.77
N SER A 62 6.21 -0.80 19.03
CA SER A 62 7.23 0.17 19.42
C SER A 62 8.66 -0.35 19.26
N SER A 63 8.87 -1.67 19.35
CA SER A 63 10.18 -2.30 19.14
C SER A 63 10.47 -2.54 17.65
N ASP A 64 11.73 -2.38 17.26
CA ASP A 64 12.16 -2.61 15.87
C ASP A 64 11.98 -4.08 15.45
N ASP A 65 12.18 -5.03 16.38
CA ASP A 65 11.98 -6.47 16.13
C ASP A 65 10.51 -6.80 15.85
N ALA A 66 9.58 -6.26 16.66
CA ALA A 66 8.15 -6.46 16.44
C ALA A 66 7.68 -5.86 15.11
N LEU A 67 8.13 -4.64 14.80
CA LEU A 67 7.83 -3.99 13.52
C LEU A 67 8.41 -4.78 12.33
N ALA A 68 9.65 -5.25 12.44
CA ALA A 68 10.30 -6.02 11.38
C ALA A 68 9.58 -7.34 11.09
N GLU A 69 9.09 -8.04 12.13
CA GLU A 69 8.33 -9.28 11.95
C GLU A 69 6.99 -9.03 11.24
N VAL A 70 6.25 -8.00 11.65
CA VAL A 70 4.99 -7.62 11.00
C VAL A 70 5.22 -7.20 9.55
N LEU A 71 6.23 -6.37 9.28
CA LEU A 71 6.60 -5.96 7.92
C LEU A 71 6.95 -7.17 7.06
N ARG A 72 7.76 -8.10 7.57
CA ARG A 72 8.13 -9.33 6.86
C ARG A 72 6.90 -10.15 6.48
N ARG A 73 5.96 -10.34 7.41
CA ARG A 73 4.71 -11.07 7.17
C ARG A 73 3.80 -10.35 6.18
N LEU A 74 3.60 -9.04 6.33
CA LEU A 74 2.79 -8.23 5.42
C LEU A 74 3.34 -8.20 3.99
N ARG A 75 4.67 -8.11 3.83
CA ARG A 75 5.33 -8.14 2.51
C ARG A 75 5.13 -9.46 1.77
N ALA A 76 5.04 -10.57 2.51
CA ALA A 76 4.76 -11.88 1.95
C ALA A 76 3.25 -12.16 1.76
N HIS A 77 2.38 -11.34 2.37
CA HIS A 77 0.94 -11.57 2.37
C HIS A 77 0.28 -11.02 1.09
N PRO A 78 -0.69 -11.73 0.47
CA PRO A 78 -1.39 -11.29 -0.75
C PRO A 78 -2.06 -9.92 -0.66
N ALA A 79 -2.39 -9.44 0.55
CA ALA A 79 -3.01 -8.13 0.76
C ALA A 79 -2.15 -6.96 0.24
N LEU A 80 -0.82 -7.07 0.28
CA LEU A 80 0.06 -6.02 -0.27
C LEU A 80 -0.12 -5.91 -1.78
N GLU A 81 -0.14 -7.04 -2.47
CA GLU A 81 -0.36 -7.08 -3.92
C GLU A 81 -1.77 -6.61 -4.30
N GLN A 82 -2.79 -6.97 -3.51
CA GLN A 82 -4.15 -6.44 -3.71
C GLN A 82 -4.20 -4.91 -3.57
N ALA A 83 -3.48 -4.34 -2.59
CA ALA A 83 -3.39 -2.89 -2.42
C ALA A 83 -2.62 -2.21 -3.58
N ARG A 84 -1.61 -2.86 -4.15
CA ARG A 84 -0.96 -2.39 -5.40
C ARG A 84 -1.96 -2.37 -6.55
N GLN A 85 -2.73 -3.44 -6.74
CA GLN A 85 -3.74 -3.53 -7.80
C GLN A 85 -4.84 -2.47 -7.63
N ASP A 86 -5.28 -2.19 -6.40
CA ASP A 86 -6.18 -1.08 -6.12
C ASP A 86 -5.59 0.27 -6.52
N THR A 87 -4.31 0.49 -6.21
CA THR A 87 -3.60 1.72 -6.58
C THR A 87 -3.55 1.92 -8.08
N VAL A 88 -3.21 0.86 -8.82
CA VAL A 88 -3.20 0.85 -10.29
C VAL A 88 -4.59 1.12 -10.86
N ARG A 89 -5.62 0.44 -10.32
CA ARG A 89 -7.01 0.63 -10.74
C ARG A 89 -7.43 2.09 -10.57
N TYR A 90 -7.17 2.72 -9.43
CA TYR A 90 -7.51 4.13 -9.22
C TYR A 90 -6.72 5.07 -10.13
N ALA A 91 -5.47 4.77 -10.47
CA ALA A 91 -4.70 5.57 -11.42
C ALA A 91 -5.26 5.46 -12.85
N GLN A 92 -5.68 4.26 -13.26
CA GLN A 92 -6.33 4.03 -14.55
C GLN A 92 -7.70 4.70 -14.63
N GLU A 93 -8.52 4.61 -13.58
CA GLU A 93 -9.79 5.34 -13.47
C GLU A 93 -9.55 6.86 -13.60
N ALA A 94 -8.55 7.40 -12.91
CA ALA A 94 -8.17 8.81 -13.04
C ALA A 94 -7.76 9.18 -14.49
N ARG A 95 -6.90 8.38 -15.12
CA ARG A 95 -6.53 8.56 -16.54
C ARG A 95 -7.74 8.54 -17.46
N ALA A 96 -8.69 7.63 -17.24
CA ALA A 96 -9.89 7.52 -18.07
C ALA A 96 -10.76 8.79 -18.00
N THR A 97 -10.77 9.51 -16.87
CA THR A 97 -11.51 10.78 -16.76
C THR A 97 -10.93 11.90 -17.63
N LEU A 98 -9.67 11.77 -18.06
CA LEU A 98 -9.02 12.74 -18.96
C LEU A 98 -9.42 12.55 -20.43
N ALA A 99 -10.02 11.42 -20.79
CA ALA A 99 -10.33 11.09 -22.18
C ALA A 99 -11.12 12.16 -22.95
N PRO A 100 -12.14 12.83 -22.36
CA PRO A 100 -12.90 13.88 -23.06
C PRO A 100 -12.16 15.22 -23.23
N LEU A 101 -11.00 15.40 -22.58
CA LEU A 101 -10.24 16.64 -22.67
C LEU A 101 -9.54 16.76 -24.04
N PRO A 102 -9.41 17.98 -24.59
CA PRO A 102 -8.64 18.21 -25.80
C PRO A 102 -7.19 17.74 -25.67
N GLU A 103 -6.63 17.24 -26.77
CA GLU A 103 -5.20 16.90 -26.83
C GLU A 103 -4.33 18.14 -26.63
N GLY A 104 -3.26 17.98 -25.87
CA GLY A 104 -2.29 19.04 -25.60
C GLY A 104 -1.44 18.78 -24.37
N TYR A 105 -0.47 19.67 -24.14
CA TYR A 105 0.50 19.53 -23.06
C TYR A 105 -0.11 19.31 -21.68
N ALA A 106 -1.22 19.98 -21.37
CA ALA A 106 -1.88 19.83 -20.07
C ALA A 106 -2.46 18.41 -19.87
N LYS A 107 -3.09 17.83 -20.89
CA LYS A 107 -3.62 16.46 -20.84
C LYS A 107 -2.49 15.45 -20.69
N ALA A 108 -1.45 15.59 -21.51
CA ALA A 108 -0.27 14.73 -21.45
C ALA A 108 0.39 14.75 -20.06
N ALA A 109 0.57 15.94 -19.46
CA ALA A 109 1.15 16.05 -18.13
C ALA A 109 0.31 15.38 -17.02
N LEU A 110 -1.03 15.43 -17.12
CA LEU A 110 -1.92 14.72 -16.19
C LEU A 110 -1.88 13.20 -16.40
N GLU A 111 -1.73 12.74 -17.64
CA GLU A 111 -1.54 11.32 -17.96
C GLU A 111 -0.21 10.80 -17.43
N GLU A 112 0.87 11.56 -17.56
CA GLU A 112 2.19 11.24 -16.98
C GLU A 112 2.13 11.17 -15.45
N LEU A 113 1.37 12.06 -14.81
CA LEU A 113 1.16 12.00 -13.36
C LEU A 113 0.50 10.69 -12.93
N CYS A 114 -0.44 10.15 -13.74
CA CYS A 114 -1.05 8.85 -13.47
C CYS A 114 -0.02 7.72 -13.57
N ASP A 115 0.88 7.74 -14.56
CA ASP A 115 1.95 6.75 -14.69
C ASP A 115 2.96 6.83 -13.54
N ALA A 116 3.32 8.06 -13.12
CA ALA A 116 4.24 8.27 -12.01
C ALA A 116 3.69 7.65 -10.70
N VAL A 117 2.38 7.75 -10.47
CA VAL A 117 1.71 7.12 -9.31
C VAL A 117 1.77 5.60 -9.40
N VAL A 118 1.57 5.02 -10.59
CA VAL A 118 1.65 3.57 -10.79
C VAL A 118 3.06 3.07 -10.54
N HIS A 119 4.08 3.71 -11.12
CA HIS A 119 5.48 3.33 -10.89
C HIS A 119 5.89 3.44 -9.43
N ARG A 120 5.33 4.41 -8.70
CA ARG A 120 5.55 4.55 -7.27
C ARG A 120 5.00 3.37 -6.47
N ALA A 121 3.90 2.78 -6.92
CA ALA A 121 3.29 1.61 -6.28
C ALA A 121 4.05 0.30 -6.55
N GLY A 122 5.21 0.35 -7.22
CA GLY A 122 6.19 -0.73 -7.47
C GLY A 122 6.01 -1.52 -8.76
#